data_AF-A0A956QF85-F1
#
_entry.id   AF-A0A956QF85-F1
#
_cell.length_a   1.000
_cell.length_b   1.000
_cell.length_c   1.000
_cell.angle_alpha   90.00
_cell.angle_beta   90.00
_cell.angle_gamma   90.00
#
_symmetry.space_group_name_H-M   'P 1'
#
loop_
_entity.id
_entity.type
_entity.pdbx_description
1 polymer ?
#
loop_
_entity_poly.entity_id
_entity_poly.type
_entity_poly.pdbx_seq_one_letter_code
_entity_poly.pdbx_strand_id
1 'polypeptide(L)'
;MKNTILKAMSLSILLTTPMALGLPAFAEPPTAPTAVYRASVADGVFQVAQNSREDEFNAYANSGYTYWDAKVLAKFWGEDVDEAKARIGRKCLWGGESKALLGLFLTDARVKALNSAENLELYSESGYDYNDAEALAKYWGGESAWDGKLRIERNLILGNQEDLRVMIEAAHH
;
A
#
# COMPACT_ATOMS: atom_id res chain seq x y z
N MET A 1 11.35 30.36 -22.52
CA MET A 1 9.99 29.91 -22.88
C MET A 1 9.18 29.78 -21.60
N LYS A 2 8.08 30.56 -21.51
CA LYS A 2 6.77 30.34 -20.84
C LYS A 2 6.74 29.69 -19.44
N ASN A 3 6.00 30.15 -18.44
CA ASN A 3 5.05 31.24 -18.23
C ASN A 3 4.86 31.36 -16.72
N THR A 4 4.97 32.58 -16.17
CA THR A 4 4.64 32.87 -14.77
C THR A 4 3.41 33.77 -14.74
N ILE A 5 2.54 33.54 -13.74
CA ILE A 5 1.49 34.43 -13.22
C ILE A 5 0.20 34.52 -14.06
N LEU A 6 -0.82 33.75 -13.65
CA LEU A 6 -2.21 34.12 -13.89
C LEU A 6 -2.76 34.84 -12.65
N LYS A 7 -3.05 36.11 -12.89
CA LYS A 7 -3.50 37.16 -11.99
C LYS A 7 -4.94 36.88 -11.55
N ALA A 8 -5.18 36.89 -10.25
CA ALA A 8 -6.51 36.88 -9.66
C ALA A 8 -7.33 38.06 -10.19
N MET A 9 -8.52 37.80 -10.73
CA MET A 9 -9.52 38.82 -11.03
C MET A 9 -10.67 38.70 -10.05
N SER A 10 -10.68 39.62 -9.09
CA SER A 10 -11.82 39.93 -8.24
C SER A 10 -12.91 40.58 -9.08
N LEU A 11 -14.11 40.01 -9.07
CA LEU A 11 -15.30 40.67 -9.62
C LEU A 11 -16.28 40.95 -8.48
N SER A 12 -16.25 42.19 -8.00
CA SER A 12 -17.24 42.73 -7.06
C SER A 12 -18.50 43.10 -7.84
N ILE A 13 -19.62 42.43 -7.56
CA ILE A 13 -20.94 42.81 -8.08
C ILE A 13 -21.71 43.48 -6.94
N LEU A 14 -22.17 44.70 -7.23
CA LEU A 14 -22.91 45.58 -6.34
C LEU A 14 -24.30 45.01 -5.98
N LEU A 15 -24.62 45.15 -4.71
CA LEU A 15 -25.89 44.84 -4.07
C LEU A 15 -26.98 45.83 -4.53
N THR A 16 -28.07 45.35 -5.11
CA THR A 16 -29.34 46.08 -5.19
C THR A 16 -30.48 45.13 -4.81
N THR A 17 -31.30 45.54 -3.85
CA THR A 17 -32.50 44.86 -3.34
C THR A 17 -33.74 45.73 -3.64
N PRO A 18 -34.97 45.27 -3.39
CA PRO A 18 -35.64 44.10 -3.94
C PRO A 18 -37.00 44.51 -4.60
N MET A 19 -37.50 43.77 -5.59
CA MET A 19 -38.93 43.84 -5.94
C MET A 19 -39.63 42.58 -5.43
N ALA A 20 -40.49 42.78 -4.43
CA ALA A 20 -41.38 41.77 -3.90
C ALA A 20 -42.49 41.46 -4.92
N LEU A 21 -42.49 40.23 -5.45
CA LEU A 21 -43.63 39.63 -6.13
C LEU A 21 -43.89 38.28 -5.47
N GLY A 22 -45.16 38.05 -5.15
CA GLY A 22 -45.64 37.03 -4.21
C GLY A 22 -45.11 35.63 -4.48
N LEU A 23 -44.62 35.00 -3.42
CA LEU A 23 -44.32 33.56 -3.39
C LEU A 23 -45.65 32.80 -3.35
N PRO A 24 -45.86 31.76 -4.18
CA PRO A 24 -46.83 30.73 -3.82
C PRO A 24 -46.37 30.10 -2.51
N ALA A 25 -47.32 29.78 -1.62
CA ALA A 25 -47.06 29.06 -0.39
C ALA A 25 -46.22 27.81 -0.70
N PHE A 26 -44.93 27.86 -0.36
CA PHE A 26 -44.09 26.68 -0.30
C PHE A 26 -44.71 25.81 0.79
N ALA A 27 -45.29 24.68 0.42
CA ALA A 27 -45.52 23.60 1.36
C ALA A 27 -44.18 23.32 2.05
N GLU A 28 -44.15 23.41 3.38
CA GLU A 28 -42.98 22.99 4.15
C GLU A 28 -42.62 21.56 3.69
N PRO A 29 -41.36 21.30 3.28
CA PRO A 29 -40.96 19.93 3.03
C PRO A 29 -41.21 19.14 4.32
N PRO A 30 -41.79 17.93 4.24
CA PRO A 30 -42.02 17.12 5.42
C PRO A 30 -40.70 17.06 6.19
N THR A 31 -40.72 17.43 7.47
CA THR A 31 -39.58 17.35 8.38
C THR A 31 -39.20 15.88 8.53
N ALA A 32 -38.46 15.37 7.54
CA ALA A 32 -37.88 14.05 7.60
C ALA A 32 -37.01 14.03 8.86
N PRO A 33 -37.15 13.00 9.71
CA PRO A 33 -36.34 12.88 10.92
C PRO A 33 -34.86 12.85 10.49
N THR A 34 -34.16 13.96 10.74
CA THR A 34 -32.79 14.23 10.29
C THR A 34 -31.79 13.20 10.79
N ALA A 35 -32.13 12.47 11.85
CA ALA A 35 -31.35 11.38 12.41
C ALA A 35 -31.33 10.12 11.52
N VAL A 36 -32.45 9.75 10.89
CA VAL A 36 -32.57 8.49 10.12
C VAL A 36 -31.81 8.60 8.79
N TYR A 37 -31.88 9.76 8.13
CA TYR A 37 -31.16 10.00 6.88
C TYR A 37 -29.63 10.07 7.07
N ARG A 38 -29.16 10.68 8.18
CA ARG A 38 -27.72 10.71 8.49
C ARG A 38 -27.17 9.33 8.82
N ALA A 39 -27.93 8.49 9.53
CA ALA A 39 -27.55 7.11 9.80
C ALA A 39 -27.44 6.29 8.50
N SER A 40 -28.44 6.37 7.60
CA SER A 40 -28.41 5.63 6.33
C SER A 40 -27.29 6.06 5.38
N VAL A 41 -26.93 7.34 5.37
CA VAL A 41 -25.81 7.84 4.55
C VAL A 41 -24.47 7.42 5.17
N ALA A 42 -24.34 7.44 6.51
CA ALA A 42 -23.13 6.97 7.19
C ALA A 42 -22.91 5.46 6.96
N ASP A 43 -23.96 4.65 7.07
CA ASP A 43 -23.90 3.22 6.77
C ASP A 43 -23.52 2.98 5.31
N GLY A 44 -24.13 3.70 4.36
CA GLY A 44 -23.81 3.60 2.94
C GLY A 44 -22.35 3.96 2.61
N VAL A 45 -21.83 5.04 3.18
CA VAL A 45 -20.43 5.47 2.99
C VAL A 45 -19.46 4.46 3.59
N PHE A 46 -19.77 3.91 4.77
CA PHE A 46 -18.95 2.87 5.40
C PHE A 46 -18.91 1.60 4.53
N GLN A 47 -20.04 1.15 4.00
CA GLN A 47 -20.11 -0.02 3.11
C GLN A 47 -19.29 0.20 1.82
N VAL A 48 -19.39 1.38 1.19
CA VAL A 48 -18.58 1.69 0.00
C VAL A 48 -17.08 1.71 0.32
N ALA A 49 -16.69 2.25 1.48
CA ALA A 49 -15.29 2.26 1.92
C ALA A 49 -14.76 0.85 2.22
N GLN A 50 -15.57 -0.01 2.87
CA GLN A 50 -15.21 -1.41 3.12
C GLN A 50 -15.07 -2.19 1.80
N ASN A 51 -16.01 -2.02 0.87
CA ASN A 51 -15.94 -2.65 -0.45
C ASN A 51 -14.67 -2.21 -1.20
N SER A 52 -14.31 -0.93 -1.12
CA SER A 52 -13.07 -0.44 -1.73
C SER A 52 -11.81 -1.05 -1.14
N ARG A 53 -11.79 -1.31 0.18
CA ARG A 53 -10.63 -1.92 0.85
C ARG A 53 -10.50 -3.40 0.50
N GLU A 54 -11.61 -4.11 0.42
CA GLU A 54 -11.65 -5.51 -0.02
C GLU A 54 -11.19 -5.66 -1.47
N ASP A 55 -11.65 -4.79 -2.37
CA ASP A 55 -11.20 -4.75 -3.77
C ASP A 55 -9.69 -4.52 -3.87
N GLU A 56 -9.13 -3.66 -3.03
CA GLU A 56 -7.69 -3.40 -2.95
C GLU A 56 -6.92 -4.64 -2.49
N PHE A 57 -7.34 -5.31 -1.41
CA PHE A 57 -6.68 -6.56 -0.98
C PHE A 57 -6.77 -7.67 -2.03
N ASN A 58 -7.91 -7.80 -2.70
CA ASN A 58 -8.09 -8.75 -3.79
C ASN A 58 -7.20 -8.42 -4.99
N ALA A 59 -7.05 -7.14 -5.33
CA ALA A 59 -6.14 -6.71 -6.38
C ALA A 59 -4.68 -7.02 -6.01
N TYR A 60 -4.27 -6.81 -4.75
CA TYR A 60 -2.96 -7.20 -4.25
C TYR A 60 -2.73 -8.71 -4.37
N ALA A 61 -3.68 -9.53 -3.91
CA ALA A 61 -3.59 -10.98 -3.98
C ALA A 61 -3.40 -11.50 -5.42
N ASN A 62 -3.91 -10.77 -6.41
CA ASN A 62 -3.78 -11.09 -7.83
C ASN A 62 -2.65 -10.32 -8.57
N SER A 63 -1.86 -9.51 -7.85
CA SER A 63 -0.90 -8.57 -8.45
C SER A 63 0.47 -9.17 -8.81
N GLY A 64 0.79 -10.35 -8.27
CA GLY A 64 2.10 -11.00 -8.37
C GLY A 64 3.13 -10.48 -7.36
N TYR A 65 2.80 -9.47 -6.56
CA TYR A 65 3.63 -9.04 -5.43
C TYR A 65 3.46 -9.98 -4.25
N THR A 66 4.57 -10.32 -3.61
CA THR A 66 4.61 -11.24 -2.47
C THR A 66 4.32 -10.54 -1.15
N TYR A 67 4.17 -11.32 -0.07
CA TYR A 67 4.11 -10.78 1.28
C TYR A 67 5.37 -9.99 1.65
N TRP A 68 6.55 -10.50 1.26
CA TRP A 68 7.82 -9.83 1.53
C TRP A 68 7.96 -8.52 0.76
N ASP A 69 7.45 -8.44 -0.46
CA ASP A 69 7.40 -7.18 -1.22
C ASP A 69 6.54 -6.14 -0.51
N ALA A 70 5.35 -6.54 -0.04
CA ALA A 70 4.48 -5.66 0.72
C ALA A 70 5.14 -5.17 2.01
N LYS A 71 5.90 -6.04 2.70
CA LYS A 71 6.61 -5.68 3.92
C LYS A 71 7.78 -4.72 3.67
N VAL A 72 8.56 -4.95 2.62
CA VAL A 72 9.64 -4.05 2.20
C VAL A 72 9.07 -2.68 1.81
N LEU A 73 7.95 -2.66 1.10
CA LEU A 73 7.24 -1.42 0.73
C LEU A 73 6.61 -0.71 1.93
N ALA A 74 6.03 -1.44 2.88
CA ALA A 74 5.47 -0.90 4.11
C ALA A 74 6.52 -0.08 4.88
N LYS A 75 7.69 -0.68 5.10
CA LYS A 75 8.82 0.00 5.74
C LYS A 75 9.32 1.20 4.94
N PHE A 76 9.32 1.11 3.61
CA PHE A 76 9.74 2.21 2.74
C PHE A 76 8.78 3.39 2.77
N TRP A 77 7.47 3.12 2.78
CA TRP A 77 6.41 4.12 2.84
C TRP A 77 6.12 4.64 4.25
N GLY A 78 6.58 3.95 5.28
CA GLY A 78 6.35 4.31 6.68
C GLY A 78 4.93 3.98 7.15
N GLU A 79 4.37 2.88 6.63
CA GLU A 79 3.03 2.38 6.95
C GLU A 79 3.09 0.93 7.41
N ASP A 80 1.99 0.39 7.91
CA ASP A 80 1.90 -1.03 8.27
C ASP A 80 1.75 -1.91 7.02
N VAL A 81 1.98 -3.21 7.20
CA VAL A 81 1.99 -4.16 6.07
C VAL A 81 0.61 -4.29 5.42
N ASP A 82 -0.47 -4.16 6.17
CA ASP A 82 -1.82 -4.29 5.61
C ASP A 82 -2.23 -3.04 4.83
N GLU A 83 -1.83 -1.86 5.28
CA GLU A 83 -1.95 -0.63 4.50
C GLU A 83 -1.11 -0.69 3.22
N ALA A 84 0.11 -1.22 3.28
CA ALA A 84 0.94 -1.41 2.09
C ALA A 84 0.32 -2.37 1.08
N LYS A 85 -0.26 -3.49 1.52
CA LYS A 85 -1.02 -4.39 0.64
C LYS A 85 -2.18 -3.66 -0.04
N ALA A 86 -2.99 -2.94 0.72
CA ALA A 86 -4.11 -2.17 0.18
C ALA A 86 -3.63 -1.11 -0.84
N ARG A 87 -2.54 -0.40 -0.53
CA ARG A 87 -1.93 0.59 -1.42
C ARG A 87 -1.37 -0.01 -2.71
N ILE A 88 -0.74 -1.18 -2.64
CA ILE A 88 -0.30 -1.94 -3.84
C ILE A 88 -1.52 -2.32 -4.69
N GLY A 89 -2.56 -2.86 -4.04
CA GLY A 89 -3.81 -3.22 -4.68
C GLY A 89 -4.48 -2.06 -5.41
N ARG A 90 -4.61 -0.91 -4.73
CA ARG A 90 -5.16 0.33 -5.28
C ARG A 90 -4.41 0.80 -6.52
N LYS A 91 -3.07 0.76 -6.47
CA LYS A 91 -2.22 1.11 -7.62
C LYS A 91 -2.40 0.13 -8.77
N CYS A 92 -2.63 -1.15 -8.48
CA CYS A 92 -2.94 -2.16 -9.48
C CYS A 92 -4.32 -1.95 -10.12
N LEU A 93 -5.35 -1.58 -9.35
CA LEU A 93 -6.68 -1.23 -9.84
C LEU A 93 -6.67 0.01 -10.73
N TRP A 94 -5.90 1.04 -10.36
CA TRP A 94 -5.73 2.24 -11.19
C TRP A 94 -4.99 1.96 -12.50
N GLY A 95 -4.12 0.95 -12.52
CA GLY A 95 -3.40 0.54 -13.72
C GLY A 95 -2.43 1.62 -14.24
N GLY A 96 -2.08 1.51 -15.53
CA GLY A 96 -1.26 2.49 -16.23
C GLY A 96 0.04 2.87 -15.50
N GLU A 97 0.29 4.17 -15.41
CA GLU A 97 1.45 4.74 -14.71
C GLU A 97 1.47 4.37 -13.22
N SER A 98 0.31 4.32 -12.55
CA SER A 98 0.23 3.99 -11.12
C SER A 98 0.75 2.59 -10.83
N LYS A 99 0.42 1.62 -11.69
CA LYS A 99 0.95 0.25 -11.62
C LYS A 99 2.43 0.21 -12.01
N ALA A 100 2.84 0.94 -13.06
CA ALA A 100 4.24 0.98 -13.49
C ALA A 100 5.18 1.50 -12.39
N LEU A 101 4.76 2.53 -11.63
CA LEU A 101 5.54 3.10 -10.53
C LEU A 101 5.75 2.13 -9.36
N LEU A 102 4.92 1.09 -9.19
CA LEU A 102 5.15 0.09 -8.14
C LEU A 102 6.50 -0.61 -8.28
N GLY A 103 6.92 -0.94 -9.51
CA GLY A 103 8.22 -1.56 -9.76
C GLY A 103 9.39 -0.66 -9.36
N LEU A 104 9.25 0.65 -9.61
CA LEU A 104 10.24 1.64 -9.19
C LEU A 104 10.31 1.76 -7.66
N PHE A 105 9.15 1.93 -6.99
CA PHE A 105 9.10 2.00 -5.53
C PHE A 105 9.67 0.74 -4.88
N LEU A 106 9.36 -0.44 -5.42
CA LEU A 106 9.89 -1.69 -4.89
C LEU A 106 11.41 -1.78 -5.08
N THR A 107 11.93 -1.33 -6.22
CA THR A 107 13.38 -1.29 -6.46
C THR A 107 14.09 -0.39 -5.43
N ASP A 108 13.58 0.83 -5.23
CA ASP A 108 14.14 1.76 -4.25
C ASP A 108 14.04 1.22 -2.81
N ALA A 109 12.90 0.62 -2.48
CA ALA A 109 12.66 0.00 -1.19
C ALA A 109 13.63 -1.16 -0.92
N ARG A 110 13.89 -2.01 -1.91
CA ARG A 110 14.85 -3.11 -1.82
C ARG A 110 16.28 -2.62 -1.65
N VAL A 111 16.71 -1.64 -2.44
CA VAL A 111 18.04 -1.03 -2.28
C VAL A 111 18.21 -0.47 -0.87
N LYS A 112 17.21 0.25 -0.36
CA LYS A 112 17.23 0.77 1.01
C LYS A 112 17.28 -0.35 2.06
N ALA A 113 16.48 -1.41 1.90
CA ALA A 113 16.44 -2.53 2.84
C ALA A 113 17.77 -3.30 2.86
N LEU A 114 18.40 -3.52 1.70
CA LEU A 114 19.69 -4.21 1.58
C LEU A 114 20.82 -3.52 2.35
N ASN A 115 20.80 -2.19 2.45
CA ASN A 115 21.77 -1.43 3.24
C ASN A 115 21.68 -1.72 4.75
N SER A 116 20.60 -2.36 5.20
CA SER A 116 20.36 -2.73 6.59
C SER A 116 20.12 -4.23 6.78
N ALA A 117 20.58 -5.07 5.83
CA ALA A 117 20.34 -6.52 5.85
C ALA A 117 20.99 -7.22 7.06
N GLU A 118 21.99 -6.61 7.70
CA GLU A 118 22.59 -7.14 8.93
C GLU A 118 21.64 -7.14 10.13
N ASN A 119 20.53 -6.42 10.06
CA ASN A 119 19.51 -6.41 11.12
C ASN A 119 18.66 -7.68 11.16
N LEU A 120 18.69 -8.50 10.10
CA LEU A 120 17.99 -9.80 10.02
C LEU A 120 16.48 -9.72 10.35
N GLU A 121 15.85 -8.61 9.99
CA GLU A 121 14.45 -8.33 10.33
C GLU A 121 13.51 -9.32 9.64
N LEU A 122 13.72 -9.56 8.34
CA LEU A 122 12.87 -10.47 7.57
C LEU A 122 13.16 -11.92 7.94
N TYR A 123 14.43 -12.30 8.15
CA TYR A 123 14.82 -13.61 8.67
C TYR A 123 14.09 -13.93 9.98
N SER A 124 14.08 -12.99 10.92
CA SER A 124 13.47 -13.19 12.25
C SER A 124 11.97 -13.50 12.21
N GLU A 125 11.29 -13.12 11.12
CA GLU A 125 9.85 -13.34 10.91
C GLU A 125 9.55 -14.40 9.85
N SER A 126 10.56 -14.94 9.18
CA SER A 126 10.41 -15.85 8.04
C SER A 126 10.00 -17.27 8.41
N GLY A 127 10.16 -17.65 9.67
CA GLY A 127 10.00 -19.02 10.13
C GLY A 127 11.19 -19.93 9.83
N TYR A 128 12.19 -19.48 9.06
CA TYR A 128 13.45 -20.20 8.91
C TYR A 128 14.25 -20.17 10.21
N ASP A 129 14.84 -21.31 10.56
CA ASP A 129 15.52 -21.47 11.84
C ASP A 129 17.05 -21.38 11.71
N TYR A 130 17.75 -21.72 12.80
CA TYR A 130 19.21 -21.76 12.80
C TYR A 130 19.77 -22.87 11.91
N ASN A 131 19.11 -24.03 11.85
CA ASN A 131 19.56 -25.18 11.08
C ASN A 131 19.43 -24.90 9.58
N ASP A 132 18.35 -24.25 9.15
CA ASP A 132 18.17 -23.79 7.77
C ASP A 132 19.29 -22.84 7.35
N ALA A 133 19.62 -21.88 8.22
CA ALA A 133 20.70 -20.94 7.98
C ALA A 133 22.06 -21.66 7.93
N GLU A 134 22.31 -22.59 8.84
CA GLU A 134 23.56 -23.35 8.85
C GLU A 134 23.72 -24.25 7.62
N ALA A 135 22.65 -24.95 7.23
CA ALA A 135 22.62 -25.78 6.02
C ALA A 135 22.87 -24.93 4.77
N LEU A 136 22.16 -23.81 4.64
CA LEU A 136 22.33 -22.89 3.52
C LEU A 136 23.75 -22.29 3.48
N ALA A 137 24.34 -21.97 4.63
CA ALA A 137 25.72 -21.51 4.71
C ALA A 137 26.68 -22.60 4.18
N LYS A 138 26.57 -23.83 4.66
CA LYS A 138 27.41 -24.97 4.23
C LYS A 138 27.28 -25.23 2.73
N TYR A 139 26.06 -25.25 2.20
CA TYR A 139 25.79 -25.48 0.77
C TYR A 139 26.52 -24.47 -0.13
N TRP A 140 26.63 -23.22 0.31
CA TRP A 140 27.27 -22.15 -0.44
C TRP A 140 28.73 -21.86 -0.02
N GLY A 141 29.34 -22.71 0.81
CA GLY A 141 30.72 -22.54 1.30
C GLY A 141 30.91 -21.35 2.27
N GLY A 142 29.85 -20.94 2.96
CA GLY A 142 29.92 -19.98 4.07
C GLY A 142 30.56 -20.59 5.32
N GLU A 143 31.05 -19.73 6.21
CA GLU A 143 31.82 -20.14 7.39
C GLU A 143 30.93 -20.36 8.61
N SER A 144 29.74 -19.74 8.62
CA SER A 144 28.85 -19.79 9.79
C SER A 144 27.38 -19.66 9.42
N ALA A 145 26.50 -20.07 10.35
CA ALA A 145 25.06 -19.84 10.23
C ALA A 145 24.71 -18.35 10.03
N TRP A 146 25.56 -17.42 10.47
CA TRP A 146 25.38 -15.99 10.22
C TRP A 146 25.35 -15.66 8.71
N ASP A 147 26.24 -16.28 7.92
CA ASP A 147 26.25 -16.11 6.46
C ASP A 147 24.95 -16.61 5.82
N GLY A 148 24.42 -17.72 6.33
CA GLY A 148 23.13 -18.25 5.93
C GLY A 148 21.96 -17.34 6.26
N LYS A 149 21.94 -16.76 7.47
CA LYS A 149 20.92 -15.78 7.87
C LYS A 149 20.93 -14.56 6.96
N LEU A 150 22.11 -14.02 6.64
CA LEU A 150 22.25 -12.91 5.69
C LEU A 150 21.78 -13.29 4.28
N ARG A 151 22.02 -14.52 3.83
CA ARG A 151 21.51 -15.01 2.54
C ARG A 151 20.00 -15.12 2.54
N ILE A 152 19.40 -15.65 3.61
CA ILE A 152 17.94 -15.69 3.78
C ILE A 152 17.39 -14.27 3.74
N GLU A 153 17.88 -13.37 4.59
CA GLU A 153 17.44 -11.97 4.66
C GLU A 153 17.45 -11.32 3.28
N ARG A 154 18.57 -11.39 2.56
CA ARG A 154 18.71 -10.77 1.24
C ARG A 154 17.73 -11.36 0.22
N ASN A 155 17.50 -12.67 0.23
CA ASN A 155 16.54 -13.28 -0.67
C ASN A 155 15.11 -12.84 -0.36
N LEU A 156 14.74 -12.72 0.92
CA LEU A 156 13.43 -12.22 1.33
C LEU A 156 13.24 -10.76 0.92
N ILE A 157 14.26 -9.90 1.10
CA ILE A 157 14.23 -8.50 0.62
C ILE A 157 13.96 -8.48 -0.89
N LEU A 158 14.62 -9.34 -1.65
CA LEU A 158 14.51 -9.40 -3.11
C LEU A 158 13.22 -10.06 -3.61
N GLY A 159 12.37 -10.59 -2.72
CA GLY A 159 11.15 -11.32 -3.09
C GLY A 159 11.41 -12.72 -3.63
N ASN A 160 12.64 -13.26 -3.47
CA ASN A 160 13.07 -14.56 -3.97
C ASN A 160 12.69 -15.71 -3.02
N GLN A 161 11.51 -15.65 -2.41
CA GLN A 161 11.08 -16.61 -1.38
C GLN A 161 10.97 -18.05 -1.90
N GLU A 162 10.53 -18.22 -3.15
CA GLU A 162 10.39 -19.55 -3.76
C GLU A 162 11.75 -20.17 -4.07
N ASP A 163 12.66 -19.38 -4.65
CA ASP A 163 14.03 -19.81 -4.89
C ASP A 163 14.73 -20.15 -3.56
N LEU A 164 14.50 -19.32 -2.53
CA LEU A 164 15.04 -19.56 -1.19
C LEU A 164 14.57 -20.89 -0.60
N ARG A 165 13.27 -21.19 -0.71
CA ARG A 165 12.70 -22.46 -0.25
C ARG A 165 13.37 -23.65 -0.93
N VAL A 166 13.53 -23.59 -2.26
CA VAL A 166 14.19 -24.65 -3.04
C VAL A 166 15.67 -24.78 -2.65
N MET A 167 16.38 -23.67 -2.44
CA MET A 167 17.78 -23.68 -2.02
C MET A 167 17.97 -24.31 -0.63
N ILE A 168 17.08 -24.03 0.32
CA ILE A 168 17.15 -24.61 1.67
C ILE A 168 16.85 -26.10 1.63
N GLU A 169 15.84 -26.52 0.86
CA GLU A 169 15.55 -27.95 0.65
C GLU A 169 16.77 -28.68 0.08
N ALA A 170 17.42 -28.12 -0.95
CA ALA A 170 18.63 -28.69 -1.52
C ALA A 170 19.83 -28.69 -0.55
N ALA A 171 19.90 -27.72 0.38
CA ALA A 171 21.00 -27.60 1.34
C ALA A 171 20.95 -28.63 2.48
N HIS A 172 19.78 -29.24 2.72
CA HIS A 172 19.59 -30.28 3.73
C HIS A 172 19.90 -31.70 3.21
N HIS A 173 20.20 -31.85 1.92
CA HIS A 173 20.52 -33.12 1.25
C HIS A 173 22.02 -33.28 0.98
#